data_AF-A0A936T550-F1
#
_entry.id   AF-A0A936T550-F1
#
_cell.length_a   1.000
_cell.length_b   1.000
_cell.length_c   1.000
_cell.angle_alpha   90.00
_cell.angle_beta   90.00
_cell.angle_gamma   90.00
#
_symmetry.space_group_name_H-M   'P 1'
#
loop_
_entity.id
_entity.type
_entity.pdbx_description
1 polymer ?
#
loop_
_entity_poly.entity_id
_entity_poly.type
_entity_poly.pdbx_seq_one_letter_code
_entity_poly.pdbx_strand_id
1 'polypeptide(L)'
;MSAGTKSPYVGPLVIDVTAHKDHLVDLPPGAQVGLKHEKPGFSEVLIELKEAKNGPLAAAGISTEVVTRIESRTVTLDEIRKHKAAARKLYEVLGETEADLENAREGDIAIIARGAQTAGQHLGAGTKAHFEKTLKYYSQIADKAVATRKKNAATNEENVE
;
A
#
# COMPACT_ATOMS: atom_id res chain seq x y z
N MET A 1 -9.32 -22.18 -9.01
CA MET A 1 -8.96 -20.75 -9.04
C MET A 1 -7.70 -20.63 -9.87
N SER A 2 -7.77 -20.25 -11.15
CA SER A 2 -6.53 -20.02 -11.91
C SER A 2 -5.86 -18.79 -11.35
N ALA A 3 -4.66 -18.93 -10.80
CA ALA A 3 -3.80 -17.77 -10.54
C ALA A 3 -3.68 -17.00 -11.85
N GLY A 4 -4.17 -15.75 -11.89
CA GLY A 4 -4.02 -14.90 -13.06
C GLY A 4 -2.55 -14.80 -13.44
N THR A 5 -2.25 -14.73 -14.73
CA THR A 5 -0.88 -14.68 -15.22
C THR A 5 -0.16 -13.45 -14.66
N LYS A 6 0.86 -13.66 -13.82
CA LYS A 6 1.71 -12.59 -13.28
C LYS A 6 2.35 -11.84 -14.45
N SER A 7 2.04 -10.55 -14.57
CA SER A 7 2.56 -9.69 -15.63
C SER A 7 3.59 -8.71 -15.06
N PRO A 8 4.71 -8.44 -15.76
CA PRO A 8 5.67 -7.41 -15.34
C PRO A 8 5.00 -6.04 -15.23
N TYR A 9 5.40 -5.26 -14.23
CA TYR A 9 4.95 -3.88 -14.13
C TYR A 9 5.58 -3.03 -15.24
N VAL A 10 4.74 -2.36 -16.01
CA VAL A 10 5.13 -1.51 -17.16
C VAL A 10 4.90 -0.01 -16.89
N GLY A 11 4.50 0.35 -15.66
CA GLY A 11 4.28 1.75 -15.30
C GLY A 11 5.56 2.49 -14.91
N PRO A 12 5.43 3.75 -14.47
CA PRO A 12 6.57 4.57 -14.07
C PRO A 12 7.35 3.96 -12.90
N LEU A 13 8.67 3.91 -13.03
CA LEU A 13 9.60 3.47 -11.98
C LEU A 13 10.21 4.64 -11.19
N VAL A 14 10.10 5.85 -11.73
CA VAL A 14 10.59 7.08 -11.12
C VAL A 14 9.46 8.07 -11.08
N ILE A 15 9.27 8.69 -9.92
CA ILE A 15 8.28 9.75 -9.70
C ILE A 15 9.06 10.97 -9.25
N ASP A 16 9.38 11.83 -10.20
CA ASP A 16 10.11 13.06 -9.93
C ASP A 16 9.13 14.16 -9.52
N VAL A 17 9.34 14.71 -8.32
CA VAL A 17 8.58 15.83 -7.74
C VAL A 17 9.47 17.04 -7.47
N THR A 18 10.68 17.08 -8.03
CA THR A 18 11.68 18.14 -7.82
C THR A 18 11.14 19.52 -8.18
N ALA A 19 10.29 19.60 -9.21
CA ALA A 19 9.62 20.84 -9.61
C ALA A 19 8.70 21.43 -8.53
N HIS A 20 8.28 20.63 -7.55
CA HIS A 20 7.40 21.04 -6.45
C HIS A 20 8.11 21.14 -5.11
N LYS A 21 9.45 21.09 -5.06
CA LYS A 21 10.23 21.07 -3.80
C LYS A 21 9.79 22.13 -2.77
N ASP A 22 9.44 23.33 -3.24
CA ASP A 22 9.07 24.47 -2.39
C ASP A 22 7.60 24.39 -1.91
N HIS A 23 6.83 23.42 -2.41
CA HIS A 23 5.44 23.15 -2.05
C HIS A 23 5.27 21.87 -1.23
N LEU A 24 6.29 21.00 -1.17
CA LEU A 24 6.22 19.74 -0.43
C LEU A 24 6.35 20.02 1.08
N VAL A 25 5.44 19.42 1.85
CA VAL A 25 5.41 19.54 3.31
C VAL A 25 5.26 18.16 3.94
N ASP A 26 6.04 17.91 4.99
CA ASP A 26 5.88 16.75 5.86
C ASP A 26 5.16 17.21 7.14
N LEU A 27 3.91 16.80 7.29
CA LEU A 27 3.08 17.20 8.42
C LEU A 27 3.23 16.16 9.54
N PRO A 28 3.36 16.59 10.81
CA PRO A 28 3.43 15.64 11.91
C PRO A 28 2.14 14.82 12.02
N PRO A 29 2.17 13.64 12.65
CA PRO A 29 1.00 12.78 12.81
C PRO A 29 -0.20 13.55 13.39
N GLY A 30 -1.36 13.43 12.74
CA GLY A 30 -2.60 14.11 13.16
C GLY A 30 -2.75 15.57 12.71
N ALA A 31 -1.69 16.23 12.19
CA ALA A 31 -1.78 17.62 11.72
C ALA A 31 -2.55 17.82 10.41
N GLN A 32 -2.99 16.73 9.77
CA GLN A 32 -3.94 16.78 8.66
C GLN A 32 -5.37 17.12 9.13
N VAL A 33 -5.69 16.87 10.41
CA VAL A 33 -7.02 17.12 10.98
C VAL A 33 -7.30 18.62 11.01
N GLY A 34 -8.43 19.04 10.44
CA GLY A 34 -8.85 20.44 10.38
C GLY A 34 -8.36 21.21 9.15
N LEU A 35 -7.53 20.60 8.29
CA LEU A 35 -7.22 21.18 6.98
C LEU A 35 -8.48 21.21 6.11
N LYS A 36 -8.65 22.31 5.37
CA LYS A 36 -9.79 22.48 4.46
C LYS A 36 -9.50 21.77 3.15
N HIS A 37 -10.51 21.07 2.65
CA HIS A 37 -10.44 20.36 1.37
C HIS A 37 -11.37 20.99 0.34
N GLU A 38 -11.10 20.66 -0.92
CA GLU A 38 -11.99 20.97 -2.03
C GLU A 38 -13.40 20.42 -1.75
N LYS A 39 -14.41 21.20 -2.13
CA LYS A 39 -15.83 20.85 -1.97
C LYS A 39 -16.46 20.58 -3.33
N PRO A 40 -17.57 19.82 -3.40
CA PRO A 40 -18.37 19.71 -4.61
C PRO A 40 -18.72 21.09 -5.17
N GLY A 41 -18.64 21.26 -6.50
CA GLY A 41 -18.89 22.53 -7.19
C GLY A 41 -17.69 23.46 -7.33
N PHE A 42 -16.50 23.09 -6.85
CA PHE A 42 -15.31 23.97 -6.93
C PHE A 42 -14.92 24.39 -8.36
N SER A 43 -15.12 23.53 -9.36
CA SER A 43 -14.84 23.85 -10.76
C SER A 43 -15.68 25.02 -11.28
N GLU A 44 -16.96 25.07 -10.90
CA GLU A 44 -17.88 26.16 -11.28
C GLU A 44 -17.45 27.46 -10.61
N VAL A 45 -17.09 27.41 -9.32
CA VAL A 45 -16.54 28.55 -8.59
C VAL A 45 -15.26 29.08 -9.26
N LEU A 46 -14.38 28.21 -9.74
CA LEU A 46 -13.16 28.64 -10.41
C LEU A 46 -13.44 29.35 -11.75
N ILE A 47 -14.47 28.93 -12.48
CA ILE A 47 -14.92 29.61 -13.71
C ILE A 47 -15.49 30.99 -13.35
N GLU A 48 -16.38 31.07 -12.36
CA GLU A 48 -16.95 32.34 -11.89
C GLU A 48 -15.86 33.33 -11.46
N LEU A 49 -14.90 32.88 -10.65
CA LEU A 49 -13.80 33.73 -10.17
C LEU A 49 -12.91 34.23 -11.31
N LYS A 50 -12.72 33.41 -12.36
CA LYS A 50 -11.98 33.80 -13.57
C LYS A 50 -12.69 34.93 -14.31
N GLU A 51 -13.99 34.81 -14.51
CA GLU A 51 -14.81 35.84 -15.16
C GLU A 51 -14.88 37.12 -14.34
N ALA A 52 -14.92 37.00 -13.01
CA ALA A 52 -14.98 38.13 -12.08
C ALA A 52 -13.74 39.06 -12.17
N LYS A 53 -12.63 38.61 -12.75
CA LYS A 53 -11.46 39.45 -13.06
C LYS A 53 -11.79 40.62 -13.99
N ASN A 54 -12.89 40.55 -14.74
CA ASN A 54 -13.29 41.58 -15.70
C ASN A 54 -14.07 42.76 -15.09
N GLY A 55 -14.09 42.91 -13.76
CA GLY A 55 -14.71 44.07 -13.11
C GLY A 55 -15.33 43.82 -11.74
N PRO A 56 -16.11 42.75 -11.53
CA PRO A 56 -16.78 42.49 -10.25
C PRO A 56 -15.85 42.47 -9.03
N LEU A 57 -14.63 41.94 -9.17
CA LEU A 57 -13.64 41.96 -8.09
C LEU A 57 -13.25 43.39 -7.69
N ALA A 58 -12.98 44.26 -8.66
CA ALA A 58 -12.61 45.64 -8.41
C ALA A 58 -13.75 46.43 -7.75
N ALA A 59 -15.00 46.21 -8.20
CA ALA A 59 -16.18 46.79 -7.58
C ALA A 59 -16.37 46.36 -6.12
N ALA A 60 -15.95 45.14 -5.77
CA ALA A 60 -15.94 44.62 -4.40
C ALA A 60 -14.69 45.00 -3.59
N GLY A 61 -13.74 45.76 -4.16
CA GLY A 61 -12.46 46.09 -3.51
C GLY A 61 -11.53 44.89 -3.34
N ILE A 62 -11.74 43.81 -4.10
CA ILE A 62 -10.94 42.58 -4.04
C ILE A 62 -9.87 42.63 -5.12
N SER A 63 -8.63 42.35 -4.72
CA SER A 63 -7.48 42.30 -5.63
C SER A 63 -7.53 41.06 -6.53
N THR A 64 -7.26 41.26 -7.83
CA THR A 64 -7.26 40.17 -8.83
C THR A 64 -6.18 39.13 -8.56
N GLU A 65 -5.12 39.52 -7.87
CA GLU A 65 -4.02 38.66 -7.42
C GLU A 65 -4.51 37.54 -6.49
N VAL A 66 -5.61 37.73 -5.75
CA VAL A 66 -6.21 36.67 -4.95
C VAL A 66 -6.67 35.52 -5.85
N VAL A 67 -7.35 35.82 -6.96
CA VAL A 67 -7.81 34.80 -7.91
C VAL A 67 -6.64 34.16 -8.64
N THR A 68 -5.63 34.93 -9.03
CA THR A 68 -4.39 34.38 -9.63
C THR A 68 -3.70 33.39 -8.69
N ARG A 69 -3.65 33.66 -7.38
CA ARG A 69 -3.11 32.71 -6.40
C ARG A 69 -3.97 31.45 -6.27
N ILE A 70 -5.29 31.57 -6.36
CA ILE A 70 -6.20 30.41 -6.35
C ILE A 70 -5.91 29.52 -7.56
N GLU A 71 -5.86 30.10 -8.76
CA GLU A 71 -5.56 29.37 -10.01
C GLU A 71 -4.20 28.66 -9.95
N SER A 72 -3.15 29.37 -9.51
CA SER A 72 -1.82 28.78 -9.37
C SER A 72 -1.84 27.59 -8.42
N ARG A 73 -2.50 27.70 -7.26
CA ARG A 73 -2.63 26.60 -6.31
C ARG A 73 -3.44 25.44 -6.88
N THR A 74 -4.49 25.71 -7.66
CA THR A 74 -5.27 24.66 -8.32
C THR A 74 -4.42 23.86 -9.30
N VAL A 75 -3.63 24.54 -10.14
CA VAL A 75 -2.72 23.86 -11.09
C VAL A 75 -1.71 22.99 -10.34
N THR A 76 -1.05 23.54 -9.32
CA THR A 76 -0.09 22.78 -8.50
C THR A 76 -0.75 21.59 -7.81
N LEU A 77 -1.97 21.73 -7.30
CA LEU A 77 -2.70 20.62 -6.68
C LEU A 77 -2.99 19.49 -7.67
N ASP A 78 -3.36 19.82 -8.91
CA ASP A 78 -3.63 18.81 -9.94
C ASP A 78 -2.36 18.06 -10.35
N GLU A 79 -1.22 18.74 -10.42
CA GLU A 79 0.08 18.10 -10.64
C GLU A 79 0.46 17.17 -9.48
N ILE A 80 0.36 17.65 -8.23
CA ILE A 80 0.60 16.84 -7.03
C ILE A 80 -0.32 15.61 -6.99
N ARG A 81 -1.60 15.74 -7.37
CA ARG A 81 -2.55 14.63 -7.43
C ARG A 81 -2.14 13.56 -8.43
N LYS A 82 -1.62 13.93 -9.59
CA LYS A 82 -1.08 12.99 -10.59
C LYS A 82 0.13 12.22 -10.03
N HIS A 83 1.07 12.93 -9.41
CA HIS A 83 2.22 12.29 -8.75
C HIS A 83 1.79 11.35 -7.63
N LYS A 84 0.80 11.75 -6.81
CA LYS A 84 0.25 10.92 -5.74
C LYS A 84 -0.39 9.63 -6.27
N ALA A 85 -1.11 9.70 -7.39
CA ALA A 85 -1.71 8.53 -8.02
C ALA A 85 -0.63 7.54 -8.51
N ALA A 86 0.42 8.05 -9.18
CA ALA A 86 1.54 7.24 -9.61
C ALA A 86 2.27 6.60 -8.42
N ALA A 87 2.52 7.37 -7.35
CA ALA A 87 3.22 6.89 -6.15
C ALA A 87 2.43 5.80 -5.43
N ARG A 88 1.11 5.97 -5.34
CA ARG A 88 0.23 4.95 -4.78
C ARG A 88 0.32 3.64 -5.55
N LYS A 89 0.29 3.68 -6.88
CA LYS A 89 0.37 2.44 -7.68
C LYS A 89 1.75 1.80 -7.59
N LEU A 90 2.82 2.59 -7.58
CA LEU A 90 4.17 2.04 -7.39
C LEU A 90 4.31 1.37 -6.01
N TYR A 91 3.80 2.00 -4.94
CA TYR A 91 3.77 1.42 -3.61
C TYR A 91 2.98 0.10 -3.56
N GLU A 92 1.81 0.05 -4.21
CA GLU A 92 1.01 -1.18 -4.34
C GLU A 92 1.80 -2.30 -5.03
N VAL A 93 2.46 -2.00 -6.15
CA VAL A 93 3.27 -2.98 -6.90
C VAL A 93 4.47 -3.47 -6.09
N LEU A 94 5.09 -2.61 -5.27
CA LEU A 94 6.16 -3.03 -4.37
C LEU A 94 5.64 -4.02 -3.32
N GLY A 95 4.46 -3.78 -2.74
CA GLY A 95 3.82 -4.72 -1.81
C GLY A 95 3.42 -6.04 -2.47
N GLU A 96 2.90 -6.01 -3.70
CA GLU A 96 2.61 -7.21 -4.50
C GLU A 96 3.89 -8.02 -4.78
N THR A 97 4.97 -7.32 -5.13
CA THR A 97 6.27 -7.93 -5.41
C THR A 97 6.90 -8.53 -4.16
N GLU A 98 6.82 -7.84 -3.02
CA GLU A 98 7.24 -8.36 -1.72
C GLU A 98 6.50 -9.66 -1.41
N ALA A 99 5.17 -9.65 -1.43
CA ALA A 99 4.37 -10.84 -1.14
C ALA A 99 4.68 -12.03 -2.07
N ASP A 100 4.91 -11.78 -3.35
CA ASP A 100 5.29 -12.81 -4.32
C ASP A 100 6.68 -13.40 -4.02
N LEU A 101 7.67 -12.55 -3.73
CA LEU A 101 9.01 -13.00 -3.36
C LEU A 101 9.03 -13.74 -2.03
N GLU A 102 8.24 -13.30 -1.05
CA GLU A 102 8.07 -14.02 0.21
C GLU A 102 7.45 -15.39 -0.03
N ASN A 103 6.38 -15.48 -0.83
CA ASN A 103 5.77 -16.76 -1.16
C ASN A 103 6.74 -17.71 -1.89
N ALA A 104 7.54 -17.20 -2.82
CA ALA A 104 8.58 -17.98 -3.49
C ALA A 104 9.62 -18.50 -2.48
N ARG A 105 10.11 -17.62 -1.59
CA ARG A 105 11.04 -17.97 -0.51
C ARG A 105 10.47 -19.05 0.42
N GLU A 106 9.21 -18.94 0.80
CA GLU A 106 8.53 -19.96 1.62
C GLU A 106 8.44 -21.31 0.90
N GLY A 107 8.19 -21.29 -0.42
CA GLY A 107 8.25 -22.48 -1.27
C GLY A 107 9.62 -23.16 -1.21
N ASP A 108 10.71 -22.40 -1.35
CA ASP A 108 12.08 -22.92 -1.28
C ASP A 108 12.41 -23.49 0.11
N ILE A 109 11.99 -22.81 1.19
CA ILE A 109 12.14 -23.30 2.56
C ILE A 109 11.41 -24.64 2.72
N ALA A 110 10.20 -24.78 2.17
CA ALA A 110 9.43 -26.02 2.24
C ALA A 110 10.14 -27.17 1.51
N ILE A 111 10.76 -26.91 0.36
CA ILE A 111 11.56 -27.90 -0.38
C ILE A 111 12.72 -28.39 0.50
N ILE A 112 13.48 -27.47 1.10
CA ILE A 112 14.60 -27.80 1.99
C ILE A 112 14.12 -28.59 3.21
N ALA A 113 13.06 -28.13 3.87
CA ALA A 113 12.51 -28.78 5.06
C ALA A 113 12.09 -30.22 4.78
N ARG A 114 11.39 -30.47 3.68
CA ARG A 114 10.99 -31.82 3.26
C ARG A 114 12.21 -32.69 2.94
N GLY A 115 13.18 -32.15 2.21
CA GLY A 115 14.44 -32.83 1.92
C GLY A 115 15.17 -33.25 3.20
N ALA A 116 15.27 -32.37 4.19
CA ALA A 116 15.88 -32.66 5.49
C ALA A 116 15.10 -33.72 6.28
N GLN A 117 13.76 -33.72 6.22
CA GLN A 117 12.94 -34.76 6.86
C GLN A 117 13.21 -36.14 6.24
N THR A 118 13.18 -36.24 4.92
CA THR A 118 13.44 -37.48 4.17
C THR A 118 14.87 -37.96 4.40
N ALA A 119 15.87 -37.08 4.29
CA ALA A 119 17.26 -37.42 4.56
C ALA A 119 17.45 -37.92 5.99
N GLY A 120 16.81 -37.30 6.97
CA GLY A 120 16.85 -37.75 8.36
C GLY A 120 16.17 -39.10 8.64
N GLN A 121 15.26 -39.55 7.76
CA GLN A 121 14.67 -40.89 7.86
C GLN A 121 15.61 -41.97 7.29
N HIS A 122 16.41 -41.64 6.28
CA HIS A 122 17.24 -42.63 5.56
C HIS A 122 18.74 -42.60 5.93
N LEU A 123 19.28 -41.43 6.27
CA LEU A 123 20.70 -41.22 6.58
C LEU A 123 20.98 -41.09 8.08
N GLY A 124 19.93 -41.02 8.91
CA GLY A 124 20.01 -41.00 10.38
C GLY A 124 19.74 -39.65 11.02
N ALA A 125 19.56 -39.66 12.34
CA ALA A 125 19.08 -38.51 13.12
C ALA A 125 20.05 -37.31 13.12
N GLY A 126 21.35 -37.54 12.92
CA GLY A 126 22.36 -36.46 12.84
C GLY A 126 22.09 -35.47 11.71
N THR A 127 21.48 -35.92 10.60
CA THR A 127 21.13 -35.06 9.48
C THR A 127 20.01 -34.06 9.83
N LYS A 128 19.06 -34.43 10.71
CA LYS A 128 17.97 -33.52 11.13
C LYS A 128 18.48 -32.39 12.03
N ALA A 129 19.50 -32.66 12.85
CA ALA A 129 20.03 -31.69 13.80
C ALA A 129 20.52 -30.41 13.10
N HIS A 130 21.09 -30.54 11.90
CA HIS A 130 21.55 -29.40 11.10
C HIS A 130 20.41 -28.47 10.61
N PHE A 131 19.18 -28.97 10.54
CA PHE A 131 18.01 -28.25 10.02
C PHE A 131 16.93 -27.99 11.07
N GLU A 132 17.23 -28.14 12.37
CA GLU A 132 16.24 -28.04 13.44
C GLU A 132 15.41 -26.75 13.37
N LYS A 133 16.08 -25.60 13.16
CA LYS A 133 15.39 -24.29 13.05
C LYS A 133 14.47 -24.23 11.84
N THR A 134 14.91 -24.74 10.70
CA THR A 134 14.12 -24.79 9.46
C THR A 134 12.90 -25.68 9.63
N LEU A 135 13.07 -26.85 10.25
CA LEU A 135 11.96 -27.77 10.52
C LEU A 135 10.95 -27.18 11.51
N LYS A 136 11.43 -26.54 12.57
CA LYS A 136 10.59 -25.83 13.54
C LYS A 136 9.84 -24.64 12.93
N TYR A 137 10.47 -23.91 12.01
CA TYR A 137 9.83 -22.82 11.29
C TYR A 137 8.73 -23.35 10.35
N TYR A 138 9.06 -24.35 9.53
CA TYR A 138 8.13 -24.99 8.60
C TYR A 138 6.92 -25.63 9.30
N SER A 139 7.07 -26.16 10.52
CA SER A 139 5.96 -26.79 11.26
C SER A 139 4.92 -25.78 11.77
N GLN A 140 5.24 -24.49 11.86
CA GLN A 140 4.36 -23.49 12.49
C GLN A 140 2.97 -23.42 11.86
N ILE A 141 2.87 -23.62 10.54
CA ILE A 141 1.57 -23.63 9.83
C ILE A 141 0.74 -24.84 10.26
N ALA A 142 1.37 -26.02 10.34
CA ALA A 142 0.70 -27.24 10.79
C ALA A 142 0.28 -27.15 12.25
N ASP A 143 1.15 -26.59 13.11
CA ASP A 143 0.89 -26.40 14.54
C ASP A 143 -0.31 -25.47 14.76
N LYS A 144 -0.37 -24.36 14.02
CA LYS A 144 -1.53 -23.45 14.00
C LYS A 144 -2.80 -24.16 13.53
N ALA A 145 -2.75 -24.92 12.44
CA ALA A 145 -3.91 -25.63 11.92
C ALA A 145 -4.46 -26.67 12.92
N VAL A 146 -3.58 -27.39 13.64
CA VAL A 146 -3.97 -28.31 14.71
C VAL A 146 -4.63 -27.55 15.86
N ALA A 147 -4.06 -26.42 16.29
CA ALA A 147 -4.65 -25.60 17.34
C ALA A 147 -6.05 -25.08 16.97
N THR A 148 -6.24 -24.60 15.73
CA THR A 148 -7.56 -24.19 15.23
C THR A 148 -8.56 -25.34 15.21
N ARG A 149 -8.16 -26.54 14.75
CA ARG A 149 -9.04 -27.72 14.76
C ARG A 149 -9.48 -28.11 16.17
N LYS A 150 -8.56 -28.09 17.15
CA LYS A 150 -8.86 -28.37 18.56
C LYS A 150 -9.84 -27.34 19.14
N LYS A 151 -9.62 -26.06 18.86
CA LYS A 151 -10.54 -24.99 19.31
C LYS A 151 -11.95 -25.18 18.74
N ASN A 152 -12.07 -25.46 17.45
CA ASN A 152 -13.37 -25.66 16.81
C ASN A 152 -14.11 -26.91 17.33
N ALA A 153 -13.38 -27.99 17.64
CA ALA A 153 -13.97 -29.18 18.25
C ALA A 153 -14.54 -28.86 19.65
N ALA A 154 -13.78 -28.17 20.51
CA ALA A 154 -14.24 -27.78 21.84
C ALA A 154 -15.44 -26.82 21.80
N THR A 155 -15.45 -25.83 20.88
CA THR A 155 -16.59 -24.91 20.73
C THR A 155 -17.83 -25.59 20.15
N ASN A 156 -17.68 -26.64 19.35
CA ASN A 156 -18.82 -27.44 18.90
C ASN A 156 -19.35 -28.37 19.99
N GLU A 157 -18.50 -28.90 20.87
CA GLU A 157 -18.92 -29.72 22.01
C GLU A 157 -19.70 -28.90 23.05
N GLU A 158 -19.31 -27.65 23.34
CA GLU A 158 -20.03 -26.74 24.25
C GLU A 158 -21.38 -26.23 23.71
N ASN A 159 -21.64 -26.28 22.40
CA ASN A 159 -22.90 -25.83 21.79
C ASN A 159 -23.92 -26.96 21.57
N VAL A 160 -23.60 -28.19 21.98
CA VAL A 160 -24.45 -29.39 21.84
C VAL A 160 -24.97 -29.89 23.20
N GLU A 161 -24.55 -29.26 24.31
CA GLU A 161 -25.19 -29.34 25.63
C GLU A 161 -26.19 -28.19 25.86
#